data_AF-A0A3D4M767-F1
#
_entry.id   AF-A0A3D4M767-F1
#
_cell.length_a   1.000
_cell.length_b   1.000
_cell.length_c   1.000
_cell.angle_alpha   90.00
_cell.angle_beta   90.00
_cell.angle_gamma   90.00
#
_symmetry.space_group_name_H-M   'P 1'
#
loop_
_entity.id
_entity.type
_entity.pdbx_description
1 polymer ?
#
loop_
_entity_poly.entity_id
_entity_poly.type
_entity_poly.pdbx_seq_one_letter_code
_entity_poly.pdbx_strand_id
1 'polypeptide(L)'
;MKKKNLLALSLLLVLSACVPQRKYLELETAYKELEQKKKHCETELDSVNALKEAIKKENISLKEHVSYLVTDSIETHTLFESNMRLYNELKNSYESLLKNNELAEKRLMGSLKELEAKLMAKELDLAQKEATLNENIKNNEKLKGELQVIQTDLLRQQQRVVELQSILNSKDSAVKALNAKLQQALLGFKDKGLSVEIRNGKVYVSMDEKLLFASGSIVVDS
;
A
#
# COMPACT_ATOMS: atom_id res chain seq x y z
N MET A 1 -134.50 -43.17 -82.52
CA MET A 1 -134.19 -43.41 -81.10
C MET A 1 -132.70 -43.58 -80.77
N LYS A 2 -131.78 -43.27 -81.69
CA LYS A 2 -130.31 -43.40 -81.50
C LYS A 2 -129.66 -42.32 -80.61
N LYS A 3 -130.38 -41.26 -80.22
CA LYS A 3 -129.88 -40.18 -79.33
C LYS A 3 -129.94 -40.53 -77.83
N LYS A 4 -130.85 -41.42 -77.39
CA LYS A 4 -130.96 -41.83 -75.98
C LYS A 4 -129.84 -42.80 -75.55
N ASN A 5 -129.37 -43.65 -76.46
CA ASN A 5 -128.27 -44.59 -76.18
C ASN A 5 -126.89 -43.92 -76.24
N LEU A 6 -126.72 -42.81 -76.98
CA LEU A 6 -125.48 -42.03 -77.00
C LEU A 6 -125.30 -41.20 -75.71
N LEU A 7 -126.40 -40.68 -75.15
CA LEU A 7 -126.44 -40.00 -73.85
C LEU A 7 -126.19 -40.97 -72.67
N ALA A 8 -126.68 -42.21 -72.77
CA ALA A 8 -126.44 -43.22 -71.75
C ALA A 8 -124.97 -43.68 -71.71
N LEU A 9 -124.31 -43.77 -72.87
CA LEU A 9 -122.90 -44.16 -72.96
C LEU A 9 -121.95 -43.03 -72.50
N SER A 10 -122.30 -41.76 -72.74
CA SER A 10 -121.54 -40.62 -72.21
C SER A 10 -121.68 -40.48 -70.70
N LEU A 11 -122.84 -40.84 -70.12
CA LEU A 11 -123.07 -40.81 -68.67
C LEU A 11 -122.32 -41.93 -67.94
N LEU A 12 -122.12 -43.10 -68.59
CA LEU A 12 -121.38 -44.22 -68.01
C LEU A 12 -119.86 -43.97 -67.94
N LEU A 13 -119.28 -43.24 -68.89
CA LEU A 13 -117.85 -42.89 -68.89
C LEU A 13 -117.48 -41.85 -67.82
N VAL A 14 -118.42 -41.01 -67.39
CA VAL A 14 -118.19 -39.97 -66.36
C VAL A 14 -118.15 -40.57 -64.95
N LEU A 15 -118.82 -41.71 -64.71
CA LEU A 15 -118.87 -42.38 -63.40
C LEU A 15 -117.59 -43.18 -63.09
N SER A 16 -116.80 -43.56 -64.10
CA SER A 16 -115.50 -44.24 -63.92
C SER A 16 -114.32 -43.29 -63.67
N ALA A 17 -114.52 -41.97 -63.74
CA ALA A 17 -113.49 -40.96 -63.47
C ALA A 17 -113.45 -40.51 -61.99
N CYS A 18 -114.31 -41.05 -61.13
CA CYS A 18 -114.44 -40.62 -59.74
C CYS A 18 -113.50 -41.43 -58.82
N VAL A 19 -112.33 -40.85 -58.52
CA VAL A 19 -111.44 -41.35 -57.46
C VAL A 19 -112.19 -41.30 -56.12
N PRO A 20 -112.10 -42.33 -55.24
CA PRO A 20 -112.79 -42.31 -53.96
C PRO A 20 -112.36 -41.10 -53.11
N GLN A 21 -113.33 -40.27 -52.73
CA GLN A 21 -113.12 -39.04 -51.95
C GLN A 21 -112.27 -39.27 -50.68
N ARG A 22 -112.38 -40.44 -50.04
CA ARG A 22 -111.55 -40.82 -48.88
C ARG A 22 -110.06 -40.91 -49.21
N LYS A 23 -109.69 -41.54 -50.34
CA LYS A 23 -108.28 -41.65 -50.76
C LYS A 23 -107.69 -40.30 -51.14
N TYR A 24 -108.50 -39.40 -51.71
CA TYR A 24 -108.08 -38.02 -51.98
C TYR A 24 -107.85 -37.24 -50.69
N LEU A 25 -108.75 -37.35 -49.71
CA LEU A 25 -108.61 -36.72 -48.39
C LEU A 25 -107.41 -37.29 -47.59
N GLU A 26 -107.18 -38.60 -47.62
CA GLU A 26 -106.00 -39.24 -47.02
C GLU A 26 -104.70 -38.77 -47.69
N LEU A 27 -104.68 -38.63 -49.02
CA LEU A 27 -103.52 -38.11 -49.73
C LEU A 27 -103.29 -36.61 -49.43
N GLU A 28 -104.36 -35.82 -49.35
CA GLU A 28 -104.29 -34.39 -49.02
C GLU A 28 -103.81 -34.15 -47.59
N THR A 29 -104.27 -34.96 -46.63
CA THR A 29 -103.81 -34.91 -45.23
C THR A 29 -102.35 -35.32 -45.11
N ALA A 30 -101.94 -36.43 -45.74
CA ALA A 30 -100.53 -36.85 -45.78
C ALA A 30 -99.63 -35.80 -46.45
N TYR A 31 -100.09 -35.16 -47.53
CA TYR A 31 -99.35 -34.07 -48.19
C TYR A 31 -99.16 -32.87 -47.24
N LYS A 32 -100.21 -32.45 -46.54
CA LYS A 32 -100.14 -31.37 -45.55
C LYS A 32 -99.21 -31.70 -44.39
N GLU A 33 -99.24 -32.93 -43.88
CA GLU A 33 -98.30 -33.40 -42.85
C GLU A 33 -96.85 -33.40 -43.35
N LEU A 34 -96.61 -33.87 -44.57
CA LEU A 34 -95.28 -33.88 -45.17
C LEU A 34 -94.76 -32.45 -45.38
N GLU A 35 -95.63 -31.52 -45.81
CA GLU A 35 -95.30 -30.11 -45.96
C GLU A 35 -94.97 -29.46 -44.61
N GLN A 36 -95.72 -29.79 -43.55
CA GLN A 36 -95.45 -29.30 -42.19
C GLN A 36 -94.12 -29.85 -41.65
N LYS A 37 -93.85 -31.15 -41.84
CA LYS A 37 -92.57 -31.77 -41.47
C LYS A 37 -91.40 -31.17 -42.24
N LYS A 38 -91.57 -30.89 -43.54
CA LYS A 38 -90.58 -30.20 -44.36
C LYS A 38 -90.28 -28.81 -43.81
N LYS A 39 -91.31 -28.01 -43.53
CA LYS A 39 -91.15 -26.67 -42.93
C LYS A 39 -90.44 -26.74 -41.58
N HIS A 40 -90.81 -27.70 -40.73
CA HIS A 40 -90.16 -27.90 -39.44
C HIS A 40 -88.67 -28.26 -39.60
N CYS A 41 -88.35 -29.19 -40.49
CA CYS A 41 -86.97 -29.58 -40.79
C CYS A 41 -86.15 -28.41 -41.37
N GLU A 42 -86.76 -27.57 -42.23
CA GLU A 42 -86.13 -26.36 -42.75
C GLU A 42 -85.83 -25.35 -41.62
N THR A 43 -86.78 -25.13 -40.69
CA THR A 43 -86.54 -24.25 -39.54
C THR A 43 -85.45 -24.77 -38.59
N GLU A 44 -85.40 -26.08 -38.36
CA GLU A 44 -84.33 -26.69 -37.55
C GLU A 44 -82.98 -26.56 -38.25
N LEU A 45 -82.92 -26.80 -39.56
CA LEU A 45 -81.69 -26.64 -40.35
C LEU A 45 -81.16 -25.20 -40.28
N ASP A 46 -82.04 -24.20 -40.40
CA ASP A 46 -81.68 -22.80 -40.25
C ASP A 46 -81.15 -22.49 -38.84
N SER A 47 -81.80 -23.03 -37.79
CA SER A 47 -81.35 -22.84 -36.41
C SER A 47 -79.96 -23.46 -36.15
N VAL A 48 -79.72 -24.66 -36.67
CA VAL A 48 -78.45 -25.38 -36.52
C VAL A 48 -77.34 -24.65 -37.29
N ASN A 49 -77.63 -24.13 -38.48
CA ASN A 49 -76.68 -23.32 -39.24
C ASN A 49 -76.34 -22.01 -38.52
N ALA A 50 -77.32 -21.34 -37.92
CA ALA A 50 -77.09 -20.14 -37.13
C ALA A 50 -76.19 -20.43 -35.90
N LEU A 51 -76.48 -21.50 -35.17
CA LEU A 51 -75.65 -21.95 -34.04
C LEU A 51 -74.24 -22.33 -34.48
N LYS A 52 -74.10 -23.04 -35.61
CA LYS A 52 -72.79 -23.39 -36.18
C LYS A 52 -71.95 -22.17 -36.48
N GLU A 53 -72.52 -21.13 -37.09
CA GLU A 53 -71.79 -19.89 -37.37
C GLU A 53 -71.46 -19.11 -36.09
N ALA A 54 -72.33 -19.13 -35.08
CA ALA A 54 -72.05 -18.53 -33.77
C ALA A 54 -70.87 -19.24 -33.06
N ILE A 55 -70.90 -20.57 -32.97
CA ILE A 55 -69.84 -21.38 -32.38
C ILE A 55 -68.53 -21.21 -33.16
N LYS A 56 -68.60 -21.11 -34.48
CA LYS A 56 -67.42 -20.87 -35.32
C LYS A 56 -66.77 -19.52 -35.02
N LYS A 57 -67.56 -18.46 -34.86
CA LYS A 57 -67.06 -17.13 -34.46
C LYS A 57 -66.42 -17.17 -33.07
N GLU A 58 -67.06 -17.83 -32.11
CA GLU A 58 -66.51 -18.00 -30.76
C GLU A 58 -65.19 -18.79 -30.78
N ASN A 59 -65.11 -19.85 -31.58
CA ASN A 59 -63.90 -20.67 -31.72
C ASN A 59 -62.73 -19.86 -32.32
N ILE A 60 -63.01 -18.97 -33.28
CA ILE A 60 -62.00 -18.04 -33.83
C ILE A 60 -61.51 -17.09 -32.73
N SER A 61 -62.42 -16.44 -32.00
CA SER A 61 -62.07 -15.52 -30.92
C SER A 61 -61.28 -16.21 -29.80
N LEU A 62 -61.68 -17.42 -29.40
CA LEU A 62 -60.95 -18.21 -28.40
C LEU A 62 -59.55 -18.58 -28.89
N LYS A 63 -59.38 -18.92 -30.17
CA LYS A 63 -58.05 -19.20 -30.74
C LYS A 63 -57.16 -17.97 -30.74
N GLU A 64 -57.70 -16.80 -31.07
CA GLU A 64 -56.97 -15.53 -31.02
C GLU A 64 -56.53 -15.21 -29.59
N HIS A 65 -57.43 -15.36 -28.60
CA HIS A 65 -57.08 -15.16 -27.19
C HIS A 65 -56.02 -16.13 -26.70
N VAL A 66 -56.10 -17.41 -27.06
CA VAL A 66 -55.08 -18.40 -26.70
C VAL A 66 -53.73 -18.03 -27.31
N SER A 67 -53.70 -17.61 -28.58
CA SER A 67 -52.47 -17.16 -29.24
C SER A 67 -51.86 -15.95 -28.55
N TYR A 68 -52.69 -14.98 -28.16
CA TYR A 68 -52.25 -13.81 -27.41
C TYR A 68 -51.66 -14.18 -26.04
N LEU A 69 -52.38 -15.00 -25.25
CA LEU A 69 -51.92 -15.42 -23.93
C LEU A 69 -50.61 -16.22 -23.98
N VAL A 70 -50.43 -17.05 -25.01
CA VAL A 70 -49.16 -17.76 -25.23
C VAL A 70 -48.02 -16.77 -25.48
N THR A 71 -48.28 -15.71 -26.27
CA THR A 71 -47.27 -14.70 -26.60
C THR A 71 -46.90 -13.88 -25.36
N ASP A 72 -47.90 -13.41 -24.62
CA ASP A 72 -47.73 -12.66 -23.36
C ASP A 72 -47.00 -13.48 -22.29
N SER A 73 -47.32 -14.77 -22.18
CA SER A 73 -46.64 -15.68 -21.26
C SER A 73 -45.17 -15.87 -21.61
N ILE A 74 -44.84 -16.01 -22.90
CA ILE A 74 -43.45 -16.11 -23.35
C ILE A 74 -42.70 -14.80 -23.07
N GLU A 75 -43.29 -13.66 -23.42
CA GLU A 75 -42.68 -12.34 -23.18
C GLU A 75 -42.40 -12.14 -21.69
N THR A 76 -43.40 -12.37 -20.84
CA THR A 76 -43.26 -12.27 -19.38
C THR A 76 -42.16 -13.19 -18.84
N HIS A 77 -42.08 -14.43 -19.33
CA HIS A 77 -41.03 -15.36 -18.93
C HIS A 77 -39.63 -14.88 -19.36
N THR A 78 -39.49 -14.35 -20.58
CA THR A 78 -38.20 -13.80 -21.04
C THR A 78 -37.76 -12.58 -20.23
N LEU A 79 -38.69 -11.70 -19.87
CA LEU A 79 -38.43 -10.55 -19.00
C LEU A 79 -38.03 -11.00 -17.60
N PHE A 80 -38.69 -12.03 -17.05
CA PHE A 80 -38.33 -12.61 -15.76
C PHE A 80 -36.92 -13.20 -15.76
N GLU A 81 -36.56 -14.00 -16.76
CA GLU A 81 -35.21 -14.56 -16.92
C GLU A 81 -34.15 -13.46 -17.03
N SER A 82 -34.43 -12.41 -17.80
CA SER A 82 -33.55 -11.25 -17.92
C SER A 82 -33.35 -10.54 -16.58
N ASN A 83 -34.44 -10.25 -15.86
CA ASN A 83 -34.39 -9.65 -14.53
C ASN A 83 -33.64 -10.52 -13.52
N MET A 84 -33.82 -11.84 -13.58
CA MET A 84 -33.12 -12.78 -12.69
C MET A 84 -31.61 -12.78 -12.97
N ARG A 85 -31.19 -12.71 -14.25
CA ARG A 85 -29.78 -12.56 -14.62
C ARG A 85 -29.20 -11.26 -14.09
N LEU A 86 -29.87 -10.13 -14.33
CA LEU A 86 -29.42 -8.82 -13.84
C LEU A 86 -29.35 -8.78 -12.31
N TYR A 87 -30.31 -9.38 -11.62
CA TYR A 87 -30.30 -9.50 -10.17
C TYR A 87 -29.08 -10.30 -9.68
N ASN A 88 -28.79 -11.44 -10.31
CA ASN A 88 -27.64 -12.26 -9.94
C ASN A 88 -26.31 -11.56 -10.25
N GLU A 89 -26.19 -10.87 -11.38
CA GLU A 89 -25.02 -10.06 -11.71
C GLU A 89 -24.80 -8.95 -10.69
N LEU A 90 -25.86 -8.22 -10.35
CA LEU A 90 -25.82 -7.17 -9.34
C LEU A 90 -25.40 -7.73 -7.98
N LYS A 91 -26.01 -8.85 -7.54
CA LYS A 91 -25.67 -9.53 -6.30
C LYS A 91 -24.19 -9.94 -6.27
N ASN A 92 -23.69 -10.58 -7.33
CA ASN A 92 -22.30 -11.00 -7.42
C ASN A 92 -21.33 -9.81 -7.41
N SER A 93 -21.72 -8.70 -8.06
CA SER A 93 -20.93 -7.46 -8.05
C SER A 93 -20.86 -6.87 -6.64
N TYR A 94 -21.96 -6.90 -5.89
CA TYR A 94 -22.05 -6.40 -4.53
C TYR A 94 -21.22 -7.25 -3.56
N GLU A 95 -21.32 -8.58 -3.64
CA GLU A 95 -20.50 -9.49 -2.85
C GLU A 95 -18.99 -9.31 -3.14
N SER A 96 -18.64 -9.12 -4.42
CA SER A 96 -17.26 -8.85 -4.83
C SER A 96 -16.75 -7.52 -4.28
N LEU A 97 -17.59 -6.48 -4.30
CA LEU A 97 -17.25 -5.17 -3.75
C LEU A 97 -17.02 -5.23 -2.23
N LEU A 98 -17.92 -5.92 -1.50
CA LEU A 98 -17.80 -6.10 -0.06
C LEU A 98 -16.49 -6.82 0.29
N LYS A 99 -16.20 -7.93 -0.38
CA LYS A 99 -14.96 -8.70 -0.18
C LYS A 99 -13.72 -7.87 -0.51
N ASN A 100 -13.75 -7.09 -1.59
CA ASN A 100 -12.63 -6.22 -1.96
C ASN A 100 -12.41 -5.13 -0.91
N ASN A 101 -13.48 -4.57 -0.35
CA ASN A 101 -13.40 -3.57 0.70
C ASN A 101 -12.81 -4.15 1.99
N GLU A 102 -13.29 -5.32 2.44
CA GLU A 102 -12.73 -6.03 3.60
C GLU A 102 -11.22 -6.34 3.42
N LEU A 103 -10.82 -6.75 2.21
CA LEU A 103 -9.40 -7.00 1.90
C LEU A 103 -8.58 -5.71 1.90
N ALA A 104 -9.14 -4.61 1.40
CA ALA A 104 -8.48 -3.30 1.41
C ALA A 104 -8.31 -2.78 2.84
N GLU A 105 -9.34 -2.90 3.68
CA GLU A 105 -9.29 -2.52 5.10
C GLU A 105 -8.26 -3.35 5.86
N LYS A 106 -8.24 -4.67 5.66
CA LYS A 106 -7.24 -5.56 6.28
C LYS A 106 -5.81 -5.21 5.84
N ARG A 107 -5.60 -4.89 4.57
CA ARG A 107 -4.30 -4.44 4.06
C ARG A 107 -3.88 -3.11 4.67
N LEU A 108 -4.80 -2.14 4.71
CA LEU A 108 -4.53 -0.83 5.31
C LEU A 108 -4.17 -0.97 6.79
N MET A 109 -4.95 -1.73 7.55
CA MET A 109 -4.67 -1.99 8.97
C MET A 109 -3.32 -2.69 9.16
N GLY A 110 -2.98 -3.66 8.29
CA GLY A 110 -1.66 -4.30 8.28
C GLY A 110 -0.52 -3.31 8.05
N SER A 111 -0.62 -2.49 7.01
CA SER A 111 0.38 -1.45 6.70
C SER A 111 0.51 -0.40 7.79
N LEU A 112 -0.61 0.01 8.41
CA LEU A 112 -0.62 0.98 9.50
C LEU A 112 0.14 0.42 10.71
N LYS A 113 -0.15 -0.84 11.09
CA LYS A 113 0.55 -1.52 12.19
C LYS A 113 2.04 -1.71 11.93
N GLU A 114 2.42 -2.02 10.68
CA GLU A 114 3.83 -2.10 10.29
C GLU A 114 4.52 -0.74 10.35
N LEU A 115 3.85 0.32 9.91
CA LEU A 115 4.37 1.69 9.95
C LEU A 115 4.53 2.18 11.39
N GLU A 116 3.56 1.92 12.26
CA GLU A 116 3.66 2.20 13.70
C GLU A 116 4.87 1.50 14.33
N ALA A 117 5.07 0.21 14.03
CA ALA A 117 6.22 -0.54 14.53
C ALA A 117 7.56 0.06 14.04
N LYS A 118 7.64 0.45 12.75
CA LYS A 118 8.82 1.12 12.19
C LYS A 118 9.06 2.49 12.82
N LEU A 119 8.01 3.26 13.09
CA LEU A 119 8.10 4.56 13.73
C LEU A 119 8.63 4.42 15.16
N MET A 120 8.04 3.51 15.96
CA MET A 120 8.51 3.25 17.33
C MET A 120 9.98 2.80 17.35
N ALA A 121 10.38 1.92 16.43
CA ALA A 121 11.79 1.49 16.33
C ALA A 121 12.73 2.65 15.98
N LYS A 122 12.29 3.58 15.12
CA LYS A 122 13.06 4.78 14.77
C LYS A 122 13.15 5.79 15.89
N GLU A 123 12.06 5.99 16.64
CA GLU A 123 12.06 6.86 17.83
C GLU A 123 13.02 6.33 18.89
N LEU A 124 13.03 5.01 19.13
CA LEU A 124 13.97 4.39 20.07
C LEU A 124 15.44 4.54 19.60
N ASP A 125 15.73 4.29 18.33
CA ASP A 125 17.07 4.46 17.75
C ASP A 125 17.55 5.92 17.85
N LEU A 126 16.67 6.89 17.57
CA LEU A 126 16.98 8.31 17.71
C LEU A 126 17.25 8.68 19.17
N ALA A 127 16.40 8.24 20.11
CA ALA A 127 16.61 8.50 21.54
C ALA A 127 17.96 7.93 22.04
N GLN A 128 18.33 6.74 21.60
CA GLN A 128 19.62 6.13 21.95
C GLN A 128 20.81 6.91 21.35
N LYS A 129 20.68 7.36 20.10
CA LYS A 129 21.70 8.19 19.44
C LYS A 129 21.85 9.54 20.12
N GLU A 130 20.75 10.19 20.50
CA GLU A 130 20.76 11.46 21.24
C GLU A 130 21.44 11.30 22.60
N ALA A 131 21.14 10.22 23.34
CA ALA A 131 21.80 9.92 24.61
C ALA A 131 23.32 9.75 24.43
N THR A 132 23.73 8.99 23.42
CA THR A 132 25.15 8.77 23.10
C THR A 132 25.85 10.06 22.67
N LEU A 133 25.19 10.88 21.85
CA LEU A 133 25.72 12.17 21.42
C LEU A 133 25.93 13.11 22.62
N ASN A 134 24.96 13.17 23.52
CA ASN A 134 25.06 13.98 24.74
C ASN A 134 26.19 13.52 25.66
N GLU A 135 26.42 12.21 25.78
CA GLU A 135 27.56 11.67 26.51
C GLU A 135 28.89 12.05 25.85
N ASN A 136 28.98 11.92 24.53
CA ASN A 136 30.17 12.31 23.76
C ASN A 136 30.47 13.81 23.86
N ILE A 137 29.45 14.67 23.88
CA ILE A 137 29.61 16.11 24.09
C ILE A 137 30.24 16.37 25.45
N LYS A 138 29.70 15.79 26.53
CA LYS A 138 30.26 15.91 27.89
C LYS A 138 31.71 15.44 27.96
N ASN A 139 32.02 14.32 27.33
CA ASN A 139 33.38 13.78 27.29
C ASN A 139 34.34 14.71 26.54
N ASN A 140 33.91 15.26 25.40
CA ASN A 140 34.71 16.23 24.65
C ASN A 140 34.94 17.52 25.43
N GLU A 141 33.93 18.04 26.13
CA GLU A 141 34.07 19.22 26.99
C GLU A 141 35.09 18.97 28.12
N LYS A 142 35.02 17.79 28.76
CA LYS A 142 35.98 17.39 29.79
C LYS A 142 37.41 17.31 29.25
N LEU A 143 37.61 16.60 28.13
CA LEU A 143 38.93 16.47 27.49
C LEU A 143 39.48 17.82 27.05
N LYS A 144 38.64 18.73 26.56
CA LYS A 144 39.04 20.08 26.21
C LYS A 144 39.52 20.87 27.43
N GLY A 145 38.85 20.72 28.57
CA GLY A 145 39.28 21.32 29.84
C GLY A 145 40.63 20.76 30.31
N GLU A 146 40.80 19.44 30.27
CA GLU A 146 42.07 18.78 30.63
C GLU A 146 43.22 19.23 29.71
N LEU A 147 42.98 19.31 28.40
CA LEU A 147 43.95 19.81 27.44
C LEU A 147 44.37 21.25 27.71
N GLN A 148 43.42 22.13 28.08
CA GLN A 148 43.74 23.50 28.44
C GLN A 148 44.64 23.56 29.69
N VAL A 149 44.32 22.78 30.72
CA VAL A 149 45.15 22.71 31.93
C VAL A 149 46.57 22.24 31.58
N ILE A 150 46.70 21.13 30.85
CA ILE A 150 48.00 20.59 30.42
C ILE A 150 48.77 21.62 29.59
N GLN A 151 48.12 22.32 28.68
CA GLN A 151 48.75 23.35 27.86
C GLN A 151 49.29 24.51 28.72
N THR A 152 48.53 24.96 29.72
CA THR A 152 48.99 26.02 30.65
C THR A 152 50.16 25.54 31.52
N ASP A 153 50.14 24.29 31.97
CA ASP A 153 51.21 23.71 32.77
C ASP A 153 52.51 23.55 31.96
N LEU A 154 52.41 23.13 30.70
CA LEU A 154 53.55 23.00 29.80
C LEU A 154 54.20 24.37 29.51
N LEU A 155 53.39 25.41 29.31
CA LEU A 155 53.89 26.78 29.18
C LEU A 155 54.64 27.24 30.44
N ARG A 156 54.11 26.95 31.62
CA ARG A 156 54.76 27.27 32.90
C ARG A 156 56.09 26.53 33.07
N GLN A 157 56.13 25.25 32.72
CA GLN A 157 57.36 24.45 32.75
C GLN A 157 58.39 24.98 31.76
N GLN A 158 57.99 25.32 30.54
CA GLN A 158 58.87 25.89 29.52
C GLN A 158 59.49 27.21 30.01
N GLN A 159 58.71 28.10 30.64
CA GLN A 159 59.21 29.34 31.22
C GLN A 159 60.27 29.08 32.31
N ARG A 160 60.00 28.13 33.22
CA ARG A 160 60.97 27.75 34.27
C ARG A 160 62.26 27.17 33.67
N VAL A 161 62.16 26.35 32.62
CA VAL A 161 63.35 25.81 31.95
C VAL A 161 64.18 26.92 31.31
N VAL A 162 63.54 27.90 30.65
CA VAL A 162 64.24 29.07 30.07
C VAL A 162 64.91 29.91 31.16
N GLU A 163 64.22 30.16 32.27
CA GLU A 163 64.77 30.88 33.44
C GLU A 163 65.99 30.16 34.02
N LEU A 164 65.87 28.85 34.27
CA LEU A 164 66.96 28.03 34.79
C LEU A 164 68.16 28.01 33.84
N GLN A 165 67.94 27.92 32.52
CA GLN A 165 69.01 27.98 31.53
C GLN A 165 69.72 29.34 31.55
N SER A 166 68.99 30.44 31.71
CA SER A 166 69.57 31.78 31.83
C SER A 166 70.44 31.92 33.08
N ILE A 167 69.97 31.40 34.22
CA ILE A 167 70.73 31.38 35.48
C ILE A 167 71.99 30.53 35.33
N LEU A 168 71.90 29.34 34.73
CA LEU A 168 73.04 28.47 34.48
C LEU A 168 74.08 29.16 33.56
N ASN A 169 73.63 29.73 32.44
CA ASN A 169 74.52 30.46 31.53
C ASN A 169 75.21 31.65 32.22
N SER A 170 74.48 32.36 33.09
CA SER A 170 75.04 33.47 33.87
C SER A 170 76.07 32.98 34.89
N LYS A 171 75.79 31.87 35.59
CA LYS A 171 76.74 31.22 36.50
C LYS A 171 77.98 30.73 35.76
N ASP A 172 77.82 30.03 34.64
CA ASP A 172 78.94 29.55 33.82
C ASP A 172 79.80 30.70 33.31
N SER A 173 79.18 31.80 32.90
CA SER A 173 79.89 33.01 32.48
C SER A 173 80.65 33.64 33.63
N ALA A 174 80.05 33.74 34.82
CA ALA A 174 80.73 34.23 36.03
C ALA A 174 81.89 33.34 36.45
N VAL A 175 81.73 32.02 36.40
CA VAL A 175 82.79 31.03 36.71
C VAL A 175 83.92 31.12 35.68
N LYS A 176 83.59 31.23 34.38
CA LYS A 176 84.59 31.45 33.32
C LYS A 176 85.36 32.75 33.53
N ALA A 177 84.66 33.85 33.85
CA ALA A 177 85.29 35.13 34.14
C ALA A 177 86.17 35.08 35.39
N LEU A 178 85.73 34.37 36.45
CA LEU A 178 86.53 34.13 37.64
C LEU A 178 87.80 33.33 37.32
N ASN A 179 87.66 32.23 36.57
CA ASN A 179 88.78 31.42 36.12
C ASN A 179 89.75 32.21 35.25
N ALA A 180 89.27 33.04 34.33
CA ALA A 180 90.11 33.90 33.50
C ALA A 180 90.86 34.95 34.33
N LYS A 181 90.20 35.60 35.30
CA LYS A 181 90.85 36.52 36.25
C LYS A 181 91.91 35.82 37.11
N LEU A 182 91.63 34.60 37.57
CA LEU A 182 92.60 33.78 38.31
C LEU A 182 93.79 33.42 37.42
N GLN A 183 93.56 32.96 36.19
CA GLN A 183 94.62 32.68 35.22
C GLN A 183 95.46 33.92 34.93
N GLN A 184 94.83 35.10 34.76
CA GLN A 184 95.53 36.36 34.54
C GLN A 184 96.37 36.79 35.75
N ALA A 185 95.86 36.62 36.97
CA ALA A 185 96.62 36.87 38.20
C ALA A 185 97.78 35.87 38.38
N LEU A 186 97.60 34.62 37.98
CA LEU A 186 98.63 33.57 38.04
C LEU A 186 99.69 33.69 36.93
N LEU A 187 99.39 34.32 35.79
CA LEU A 187 100.37 34.67 34.76
C LEU A 187 101.43 35.66 35.28
N GLY A 188 101.10 36.52 36.24
CA GLY A 188 102.07 37.38 36.94
C GLY A 188 103.05 36.63 37.86
N PHE A 189 102.84 35.33 38.08
CA PHE A 189 103.77 34.45 38.81
C PHE A 189 104.55 33.48 37.90
N LYS A 190 104.25 33.45 36.59
CA LYS A 190 104.90 32.55 35.63
C LYS A 190 106.38 32.94 35.39
N ASP A 191 106.71 34.22 35.54
CA ASP A 191 108.08 34.75 35.41
C ASP A 191 108.96 34.51 36.66
N LYS A 192 108.49 33.74 37.65
CA LYS A 192 109.23 33.37 38.88
C LYS A 192 109.50 31.86 39.03
N GLY A 193 109.50 31.09 37.94
CA GLY A 193 109.91 29.66 37.95
C GLY A 193 108.85 28.66 38.42
N LEU A 194 107.56 29.00 38.29
CA LEU A 194 106.41 28.16 38.66
C LEU A 194 105.51 27.88 37.45
N SER A 195 105.24 26.61 37.17
CA SER A 195 104.30 26.17 36.14
C SER A 195 102.98 25.76 36.81
N VAL A 196 101.88 26.44 36.45
CA VAL A 196 100.55 26.23 37.04
C VAL A 196 99.59 25.70 35.99
N GLU A 197 98.98 24.53 36.23
CA GLU A 197 98.02 23.87 35.33
C GLU A 197 96.70 23.60 36.08
N ILE A 198 95.56 23.87 35.44
CA ILE A 198 94.23 23.70 36.06
C ILE A 198 93.53 22.51 35.40
N ARG A 199 93.22 21.47 36.20
CA ARG A 199 92.46 20.28 35.75
C ARG A 199 91.27 20.03 36.68
N ASN A 200 90.07 19.91 36.12
CA ASN A 200 88.81 19.62 36.84
C ASN A 200 88.54 20.55 38.05
N GLY A 201 88.81 21.85 37.93
CA GLY A 201 88.55 22.83 38.99
C GLY A 201 89.54 22.80 40.17
N LYS A 202 90.63 22.04 40.06
CA LYS A 202 91.73 22.02 41.05
C LYS A 202 93.01 22.58 40.41
N VAL A 203 93.73 23.41 41.18
CA VAL A 203 94.96 24.10 40.74
C VAL A 203 96.16 23.23 41.12
N TYR A 204 97.00 22.89 40.13
CA TYR A 204 98.24 22.15 40.32
C TYR A 204 99.41 23.10 40.07
N VAL A 205 100.36 23.14 41.01
CA VAL A 205 101.54 24.01 40.96
C VAL A 205 102.79 23.14 40.97
N SER A 206 103.63 23.31 39.95
CA SER A 206 104.92 22.62 39.76
C SER A 206 106.04 23.65 39.78
N MET A 207 107.10 23.41 40.57
CA MET A 207 108.25 24.30 40.74
C MET A 207 109.49 23.63 40.14
N ASP A 208 110.24 24.35 39.28
CA ASP A 208 111.51 23.87 38.75
C ASP A 208 112.62 24.01 39.81
N GLU A 209 113.32 22.92 40.08
CA GLU A 209 114.25 22.76 41.18
C GLU A 209 115.66 23.27 40.82
N LYS A 210 116.08 24.39 41.43
CA LYS A 210 117.51 24.71 41.58
C LYS A 210 117.82 25.44 42.89
N LEU A 211 118.03 24.61 43.90
CA LEU A 211 119.09 24.68 44.93
C LEU A 211 119.43 26.06 45.53
N LEU A 212 118.88 26.32 46.72
CA LEU A 212 119.55 27.08 47.78
C LEU A 212 119.47 26.27 49.09
N PHE A 213 120.50 26.44 49.92
CA PHE A 213 120.82 25.86 51.25
C PHE A 213 121.71 24.60 51.22
N ALA A 214 122.72 24.45 52.09
CA ALA A 214 123.08 25.11 53.36
C ALA A 214 124.64 25.17 53.48
N SER A 215 125.34 25.84 54.41
CA SER A 215 125.11 26.02 55.85
C SER A 215 126.21 26.92 56.45
N GLY A 216 125.83 27.82 57.39
CA GLY A 216 126.58 28.22 58.60
C GLY A 216 128.05 28.71 58.56
N SER A 217 128.28 29.94 59.05
CA SER A 217 129.49 30.28 59.82
C SER A 217 129.21 31.42 60.79
N ILE A 218 129.52 31.20 62.06
CA ILE A 218 129.44 32.17 63.16
C ILE A 218 130.87 32.66 63.41
N VAL A 219 131.16 33.96 63.21
CA VAL A 219 132.17 34.70 63.98
C VAL A 219 131.76 36.18 64.03
N VAL A 220 131.66 36.69 65.26
CA VAL A 220 131.64 38.10 65.67
C VAL A 220 133.08 38.46 66.03
N ASP A 221 133.63 39.58 65.52
CA ASP A 221 134.08 40.71 66.36
C ASP A 221 134.65 41.89 65.54
N SER A 222 134.42 43.09 66.10
CA SER A 222 135.04 44.42 65.91
C SER A 222 134.97 45.14 64.56
#